data_AF-A0A968Q2X1-F1
#
_entry.id   AF-A0A968Q2X1-F1
#
_cell.length_a   1.000
_cell.length_b   1.000
_cell.length_c   1.000
_cell.angle_alpha   90.00
_cell.angle_beta   90.00
_cell.angle_gamma   90.00
#
_symmetry.space_group_name_H-M   'P 1'
#
loop_
_entity.id
_entity.type
_entity.pdbx_description
1 polymer ?
#
loop_
_entity_poly.entity_id
_entity_poly.type
_entity_poly.pdbx_seq_one_letter_code
_entity_poly.pdbx_strand_id
1 'polypeptide(L)'
;MLWRNSLTGQTRVTAVSDAHGLSHRQLASATALQTQVSDLNWQIASTADFDGDGEGDLLWRHQISGETVLWFVKDGALASGGLLSDSAPPIWQLQGAGDLDGDDRPELLWRHSVTGDLVYWQLEGTNLVGGGADGSPA
;
A
#
# COMPACT_ATOMS: atom_id res chain seq x y z
N MET A 1 9.55 3.28 -9.59
CA MET A 1 8.81 2.36 -10.48
C MET A 1 8.56 1.03 -9.76
N LEU A 2 7.32 0.55 -9.79
CA LEU A 2 6.88 -0.72 -9.20
C LEU A 2 6.44 -1.68 -10.32
N TRP A 3 6.81 -2.96 -10.21
CA TRP A 3 6.38 -4.02 -11.12
C TRP A 3 6.06 -5.30 -10.35
N ARG A 4 4.98 -6.00 -10.73
CA ARG A 4 4.61 -7.32 -10.21
C ARG A 4 4.26 -8.27 -11.35
N ASN A 5 4.80 -9.48 -11.31
CA ASN A 5 4.45 -10.57 -12.21
C ASN A 5 3.18 -11.27 -11.69
N SER A 6 2.10 -11.23 -12.46
CA SER A 6 0.81 -11.83 -12.09
C SER A 6 0.78 -13.36 -12.16
N LEU A 7 1.78 -14.01 -12.77
CA LEU A 7 1.88 -15.47 -12.89
C LEU A 7 2.76 -16.07 -11.80
N THR A 8 3.81 -15.35 -11.40
CA THR A 8 4.79 -15.87 -10.44
C THR A 8 4.74 -15.16 -9.09
N GLY A 9 4.13 -13.98 -8.99
CA GLY A 9 4.14 -13.18 -7.76
C GLY A 9 5.47 -12.46 -7.50
N GLN A 10 6.42 -12.52 -8.44
CA GLN A 10 7.66 -11.76 -8.36
C GLN A 10 7.33 -10.27 -8.35
N THR A 11 7.84 -9.54 -7.36
CA THR A 11 7.64 -8.10 -7.21
C THR A 11 8.98 -7.39 -7.19
N ARG A 12 9.07 -6.28 -7.92
CA ARG A 12 10.25 -5.43 -8.02
C ARG A 12 9.86 -3.98 -7.77
N VAL A 13 10.46 -3.39 -6.75
CA VAL A 13 10.46 -1.93 -6.55
C VAL A 13 11.81 -1.41 -7.05
N THR A 14 11.82 -0.26 -7.72
CA THR A 14 13.04 0.37 -8.21
C THR A 14 12.89 1.86 -8.05
N ALA A 15 13.73 2.47 -7.22
CA ALA A 15 13.86 3.92 -7.17
C ALA A 15 14.28 4.42 -8.56
N VAL A 16 13.54 5.38 -9.10
CA VAL A 16 13.96 6.11 -10.31
C VAL A 16 14.43 7.46 -9.81
N SER A 17 15.75 7.64 -9.71
CA SER A 17 16.31 8.96 -9.46
C SER A 17 16.62 9.62 -10.79
N ASP A 18 16.15 10.85 -10.96
CA ASP A 18 16.63 11.73 -12.01
C ASP A 18 17.99 12.24 -11.56
N ALA A 19 19.06 11.53 -11.91
CA ALA A 19 20.39 12.10 -11.82
C ALA A 19 20.43 13.31 -12.77
N HIS A 20 20.25 14.51 -12.22
CA HIS A 20 20.31 15.76 -12.96
C HIS A 20 21.65 15.86 -13.67
N GLY A 21 21.61 15.73 -15.00
CA GLY A 21 22.73 15.96 -15.89
C GLY A 21 23.74 14.82 -15.90
N LEU A 22 23.57 13.88 -16.82
CA LEU A 22 24.57 13.50 -17.82
C LEU A 22 23.93 12.48 -18.79
N SER A 23 24.37 12.54 -20.03
CA SER A 23 23.90 11.74 -21.16
C SER A 23 23.95 10.23 -20.90
N HIS A 24 22.98 9.51 -21.49
CA HIS A 24 22.82 8.06 -21.46
C HIS A 24 22.31 7.53 -20.11
N ARG A 25 21.10 6.97 -20.14
CA ARG A 25 20.40 6.37 -18.99
C ARG A 25 21.27 5.30 -18.31
N GLN A 26 22.15 5.71 -17.41
CA GLN A 26 22.69 4.82 -16.41
C GLN A 26 21.64 4.72 -15.32
N LEU A 27 21.04 3.54 -15.21
CA LEU A 27 20.41 3.12 -13.97
C LEU A 27 21.54 3.19 -12.93
N ALA A 28 21.60 4.28 -12.16
CA ALA A 28 22.36 4.29 -10.92
C ALA A 28 21.95 3.02 -10.17
N SER A 29 22.92 2.26 -9.64
CA SER A 29 22.71 0.97 -8.98
C SER A 29 21.50 1.06 -8.06
N ALA A 30 20.34 0.66 -8.56
CA ALA A 30 19.10 0.86 -7.87
C ALA A 30 19.03 -0.27 -6.86
N THR A 31 19.03 0.06 -5.57
CA THR A 31 18.53 -0.84 -4.56
C THR A 31 17.12 -1.22 -4.98
N ALA A 32 16.95 -2.49 -5.33
CA ALA A 32 15.69 -3.01 -5.78
C ALA A 32 15.23 -4.01 -4.74
N LEU A 33 14.12 -3.71 -4.06
CA LEU A 33 13.36 -4.73 -3.37
C LEU A 33 12.91 -5.74 -4.43
N GLN A 34 13.53 -6.92 -4.44
CA GLN A 34 13.09 -8.07 -5.19
C GLN A 34 12.58 -9.11 -4.19
N THR A 35 11.26 -9.34 -4.23
CA THR A 35 10.60 -10.26 -3.31
C THR A 35 9.60 -11.12 -4.05
N GLN A 36 9.33 -12.29 -3.47
CA GLN A 36 8.46 -13.31 -4.02
C GLN A 36 7.24 -13.46 -3.10
N VAL A 37 6.11 -12.88 -3.50
CA VAL A 37 4.82 -13.14 -2.85
C VAL A 37 4.07 -14.12 -3.73
N SER A 38 4.36 -15.41 -3.54
CA SER A 38 3.93 -16.51 -4.41
C SER A 38 2.42 -16.75 -4.40
N ASP A 39 1.73 -16.35 -3.34
CA ASP A 39 0.28 -16.35 -3.31
C ASP A 39 -0.26 -15.17 -4.12
N LEU A 40 -0.88 -15.49 -5.25
CA LEU A 40 -1.37 -14.53 -6.23
C LEU A 40 -2.66 -13.83 -5.79
N ASN A 41 -3.29 -14.30 -4.71
CA ASN A 41 -4.42 -13.59 -4.10
C ASN A 41 -3.97 -12.32 -3.38
N TRP A 42 -2.69 -12.18 -3.03
CA TRP A 42 -2.13 -10.91 -2.60
C TRP A 42 -1.89 -10.00 -3.80
N GLN A 43 -2.52 -8.83 -3.78
CA GLN A 43 -2.38 -7.79 -4.78
C GLN A 43 -2.00 -6.46 -4.14
N ILE A 44 -1.27 -5.63 -4.86
CA ILE A 44 -0.94 -4.28 -4.41
C ILE A 44 -2.19 -3.43 -4.60
N ALA A 45 -2.71 -2.92 -3.50
CA ALA A 45 -3.93 -2.12 -3.44
C ALA A 45 -3.63 -0.60 -3.46
N SER A 46 -2.48 -0.17 -2.93
CA SER A 46 -2.03 1.23 -2.98
C SER A 46 -0.51 1.36 -2.84
N THR A 47 0.03 2.51 -3.25
CA THR A 47 1.45 2.88 -3.13
C THR A 47 1.65 4.30 -2.55
N ALA A 48 0.91 4.63 -1.49
CA ALA A 48 1.01 5.93 -0.81
C ALA A 48 2.16 5.96 0.21
N ASP A 49 2.53 7.15 0.67
CA ASP A 49 3.43 7.35 1.81
C ASP A 49 2.61 7.20 3.10
N PHE A 50 2.75 6.07 3.81
CA PHE A 50 1.93 5.74 4.98
C PHE A 50 2.64 6.03 6.31
N ASP A 51 3.95 6.31 6.31
CA ASP A 51 4.70 6.72 7.49
C ASP A 51 5.22 8.17 7.45
N GLY A 52 4.97 8.89 6.35
CA GLY A 52 5.25 10.31 6.19
C GLY A 52 6.74 10.61 5.94
N ASP A 53 7.53 9.63 5.50
CA ASP A 53 8.97 9.78 5.30
C ASP A 53 9.36 10.35 3.92
N GLY A 54 8.37 10.59 3.06
CA GLY A 54 8.53 11.12 1.70
C GLY A 54 8.77 10.06 0.64
N GLU A 55 8.84 8.77 1.01
CA GLU A 55 8.87 7.63 0.09
C GLU A 55 7.50 6.92 0.02
N GLY A 56 7.26 6.22 -1.08
CA GLY A 56 6.02 5.47 -1.25
C GLY A 56 6.14 4.04 -0.70
N ASP A 57 5.21 3.66 0.16
CA ASP A 57 5.09 2.33 0.74
C ASP A 57 4.19 1.42 -0.12
N LEU A 58 3.99 0.16 0.31
CA LEU A 58 3.10 -0.78 -0.37
C LEU A 58 1.99 -1.28 0.55
N LEU A 59 0.75 -1.01 0.18
CA LEU A 59 -0.42 -1.64 0.78
C LEU A 59 -0.84 -2.86 -0.03
N TRP A 60 -0.74 -4.03 0.56
CA TRP A 60 -1.15 -5.31 -0.01
C TRP A 60 -2.53 -5.71 0.51
N ARG A 61 -3.36 -6.27 -0.36
CA ARG A 61 -4.65 -6.85 0.03
C ARG A 61 -4.82 -8.25 -0.52
N HIS A 62 -5.27 -9.15 0.34
CA HIS A 62 -5.62 -10.51 -0.04
C HIS A 62 -7.07 -10.55 -0.56
N GLN A 63 -7.24 -10.94 -1.82
CA GLN A 63 -8.53 -10.84 -2.51
C GLN A 63 -9.63 -11.75 -1.94
N ILE A 64 -9.26 -12.79 -1.19
CA ILE A 64 -10.20 -13.79 -0.66
C ILE A 64 -10.52 -13.55 0.82
N SER A 65 -9.51 -13.32 1.65
CA SER A 65 -9.70 -13.11 3.10
C SER A 65 -10.04 -11.66 3.44
N GLY A 66 -9.67 -10.70 2.58
CA GLY A 66 -9.79 -9.27 2.88
C GLY A 66 -8.66 -8.73 3.76
N GLU A 67 -7.75 -9.59 4.22
CA GLU A 67 -6.57 -9.18 5.00
C GLU A 67 -5.76 -8.13 4.24
N THR A 68 -5.26 -7.15 4.98
CA THR A 68 -4.47 -6.05 4.45
C THR A 68 -3.13 -6.01 5.18
N VAL A 69 -2.05 -5.89 4.43
CA VAL A 69 -0.67 -5.83 4.94
C VAL A 69 -0.04 -4.54 4.43
N LEU A 70 0.60 -3.79 5.33
CA LEU A 70 1.36 -2.61 4.99
C LEU A 70 2.86 -2.93 5.05
N TRP A 71 3.57 -2.60 3.97
CA TRP A 71 5.01 -2.72 3.87
C TRP A 71 5.62 -1.34 3.73
N PHE A 72 6.37 -0.93 4.75
CA PHE A 72 7.12 0.31 4.75
C PHE A 72 8.37 0.15 3.91
N VAL A 73 8.60 1.05 2.95
CA VAL A 73 9.70 1.00 2.00
C VAL A 73 10.58 2.22 2.19
N LYS A 74 11.88 1.99 2.36
CA LYS A 74 12.89 3.03 2.52
C LYS A 74 14.08 2.75 1.64
N ASP A 75 14.58 3.76 0.94
CA ASP A 75 15.69 3.65 -0.02
C ASP A 75 15.48 2.51 -1.03
N GLY A 76 14.22 2.24 -1.41
CA GLY A 76 13.84 1.16 -2.31
C GLY A 76 13.95 -0.27 -1.74
N ALA A 77 14.07 -0.43 -0.42
CA ALA A 77 14.08 -1.70 0.29
C ALA A 77 12.94 -1.79 1.33
N LEU A 78 12.51 -3.01 1.67
CA LEU A 78 11.54 -3.23 2.75
C LEU A 78 12.21 -2.87 4.09
N ALA A 79 11.72 -1.81 4.73
CA ALA A 79 12.21 -1.36 6.03
C ALA A 79 11.52 -2.11 7.17
N SER A 80 10.18 -2.18 7.13
CA SER A 80 9.35 -2.91 8.09
C SER A 80 7.96 -3.20 7.50
N GLY A 81 7.07 -3.83 8.26
CA GLY A 81 5.70 -4.05 7.82
C GLY A 81 4.93 -5.00 8.73
N GLY A 82 3.64 -5.14 8.45
CA GLY A 82 2.75 -6.01 9.21
C GLY A 82 1.32 -6.05 8.66
N LEU A 83 0.54 -7.00 9.17
CA LEU A 83 -0.91 -6.97 9.00
C LEU A 83 -1.46 -5.70 9.64
N LEU A 84 -2.45 -5.09 9.00
CA LEU A 84 -3.27 -4.11 9.69
C LEU A 84 -3.98 -4.79 10.87
N SER A 85 -4.25 -4.02 11.92
CA SER A 85 -4.92 -4.52 13.11
C SER A 85 -6.35 -5.01 12.86
N ASP A 86 -6.94 -4.68 11.71
CA ASP A 86 -8.26 -5.13 11.27
C ASP A 86 -8.29 -5.42 9.75
N SER A 87 -9.30 -6.16 9.30
CA SER A 87 -9.48 -6.58 7.91
C SER A 87 -10.87 -6.25 7.37
N ALA A 88 -10.92 -5.61 6.22
CA ALA A 88 -12.18 -5.29 5.55
C ALA A 88 -12.63 -6.48 4.70
N PRO A 89 -13.84 -7.03 4.92
CA PRO A 89 -14.35 -8.14 4.10
C PRO A 89 -14.30 -7.82 2.60
N PRO A 90 -14.17 -8.82 1.70
CA PRO A 90 -14.04 -8.59 0.25
C PRO A 90 -15.17 -7.76 -0.40
N ILE A 91 -16.34 -7.67 0.24
CA ILE A 91 -17.46 -6.84 -0.22
C ILE A 91 -17.14 -5.33 -0.18
N TRP A 92 -16.17 -4.94 0.66
CA TRP A 92 -15.61 -3.60 0.72
C TRP A 92 -14.39 -3.51 -0.18
N GLN A 93 -14.40 -2.50 -1.04
CA GLN A 93 -13.38 -2.26 -2.05
C GLN A 93 -12.62 -0.99 -1.72
N LEU A 94 -11.29 -1.09 -1.60
CA LEU A 94 -10.43 0.07 -1.45
C LEU A 94 -10.54 0.96 -2.69
N GLN A 95 -10.89 2.22 -2.50
CA GLN A 95 -11.01 3.23 -3.56
C GLN A 95 -9.81 4.17 -3.60
N GLY A 96 -9.14 4.36 -2.47
CA GLY A 96 -7.98 5.24 -2.37
C GLY A 96 -7.30 5.13 -1.02
N ALA A 97 -6.08 5.63 -0.94
CA ALA A 97 -5.34 5.76 0.30
C ALA A 97 -4.45 7.00 0.26
N GLY A 98 -4.23 7.62 1.42
CA GLY A 98 -3.42 8.82 1.61
C GLY A 98 -4.01 9.70 2.71
N ASP A 99 -3.39 10.83 3.01
CA ASP A 99 -3.96 11.83 3.92
C ASP A 99 -5.14 12.54 3.24
N LEU A 100 -6.36 12.16 3.62
CA LEU A 100 -7.61 12.60 3.01
C LEU A 100 -8.25 13.76 3.77
N ASP A 101 -7.94 13.92 5.06
CA ASP A 101 -8.52 14.96 5.92
C ASP A 101 -7.54 16.07 6.35
N GLY A 102 -6.25 15.91 6.03
CA GLY A 102 -5.20 16.91 6.22
C GLY A 102 -4.59 16.92 7.62
N ASP A 103 -4.65 15.80 8.35
CA ASP A 103 -4.13 15.66 9.70
C ASP A 103 -2.74 14.97 9.79
N ASP A 104 -2.09 14.78 8.64
CA ASP A 104 -0.81 14.10 8.46
C ASP A 104 -0.86 12.59 8.83
N ARG A 105 -2.05 11.98 8.94
CA ARG A 105 -2.21 10.52 9.01
C ARG A 105 -2.89 10.00 7.75
N PRO A 106 -2.50 8.80 7.27
CA PRO A 106 -3.11 8.26 6.07
C PRO A 106 -4.46 7.59 6.39
N GLU A 107 -5.45 7.88 5.57
CA GLU A 107 -6.71 7.16 5.52
C GLU A 107 -6.75 6.13 4.38
N LEU A 108 -7.56 5.08 4.57
CA LEU A 108 -8.01 4.16 3.54
C LEU A 108 -9.49 4.44 3.26
N LEU A 109 -9.84 4.84 2.04
CA LEU A 109 -11.22 5.03 1.61
C LEU A 109 -11.80 3.71 1.09
N TRP A 110 -12.84 3.20 1.74
CA TRP A 110 -13.53 1.97 1.37
C TRP A 110 -14.92 2.26 0.82
N ARG A 111 -15.32 1.47 -0.18
CA ARG A 111 -16.67 1.49 -0.73
C ARG A 111 -17.33 0.12 -0.63
N HIS A 112 -18.54 0.07 -0.08
CA HIS A 112 -19.34 -1.14 -0.09
C HIS A 112 -19.83 -1.40 -1.52
N SER A 113 -19.49 -2.56 -2.09
CA SER A 113 -19.76 -2.84 -3.51
C SER A 113 -21.26 -2.87 -3.85
N VAL A 114 -22.12 -3.28 -2.90
CA VAL A 114 -23.58 -3.38 -3.09
C VAL A 114 -24.31 -2.07 -2.78
N THR A 115 -24.23 -1.55 -1.56
CA THR A 115 -24.96 -0.34 -1.13
C THR A 115 -24.34 0.95 -1.67
N GLY A 116 -23.03 0.95 -1.94
CA GLY A 116 -22.28 2.14 -2.30
C GLY A 116 -21.86 3.01 -1.13
N ASP A 117 -22.07 2.54 0.11
CA ASP A 117 -21.65 3.25 1.31
C ASP A 117 -20.14 3.49 1.29
N LEU A 118 -19.73 4.64 1.82
CA LEU A 118 -18.34 5.04 1.95
C LEU A 118 -17.98 5.12 3.42
N VAL A 119 -16.88 4.46 3.78
CA VAL A 119 -16.25 4.58 5.10
C VAL A 119 -14.77 4.81 4.90
N TYR A 120 -14.11 5.35 5.92
CA TYR A 120 -12.66 5.48 5.91
C TYR A 120 -12.07 4.86 7.16
N TRP A 121 -10.85 4.35 7.04
CA TRP A 121 -10.01 3.92 8.15
C TRP A 121 -8.83 4.85 8.26
N GLN A 122 -8.60 5.43 9.43
CA GLN A 122 -7.39 6.19 9.74
C GLN A 122 -6.34 5.27 10.36
N LEU A 123 -5.10 5.37 9.89
CA LEU A 123 -4.00 4.52 10.33
C LEU A 123 -2.96 5.28 11.17
N GLU A 124 -2.37 4.59 12.14
CA GLU A 124 -1.11 4.96 12.78
C GLU A 124 -0.16 3.77 12.69
N GLY A 125 0.75 3.82 11.72
CA GLY A 125 1.54 2.66 11.31
C GLY A 125 0.63 1.54 10.78
N THR A 126 0.68 0.36 11.40
CA THR A 126 -0.19 -0.78 11.05
C THR A 126 -1.46 -0.86 11.90
N ASN A 127 -1.73 0.13 12.76
CA ASN A 127 -2.91 0.13 13.63
C ASN A 127 -4.00 1.00 13.03
N LEU A 128 -5.25 0.54 13.11
CA LEU A 128 -6.41 1.40 12.90
C LEU A 128 -6.64 2.23 14.17
N VAL A 129 -6.71 3.54 14.03
CA VAL A 129 -6.88 4.48 15.14
C VAL A 129 -8.16 5.32 15.04
N GLY A 130 -8.86 5.27 13.90
CA GLY A 130 -10.11 6.01 13.70
C GLY A 130 -10.86 5.65 12.43
N GLY A 131 -12.07 6.20 12.28
CA GLY A 131 -12.94 6.05 11.11
C GLY A 131 -14.37 6.53 11.37
N GLY A 132 -15.05 7.07 10.36
CA GLY A 132 -16.51 7.32 10.37
C GLY A 132 -17.26 6.21 9.62
N ALA A 133 -18.51 5.84 9.90
CA ALA A 133 -19.40 6.11 11.03
C ALA A 133 -19.88 4.76 11.62
N ASP A 134 -18.93 3.93 12.08
CA ASP A 134 -19.07 2.88 13.13
C ASP A 134 -17.84 1.93 13.26
N GLY A 135 -16.75 2.20 12.55
CA GLY A 135 -15.40 1.78 12.97
C GLY A 135 -14.79 0.60 12.22
N SER A 136 -15.61 -0.30 11.66
CA SER A 136 -15.14 -1.30 10.70
C SER A 136 -16.27 -1.66 9.75
N PRO A 137 -16.01 -1.89 8.45
CA PRO A 137 -16.92 -2.65 7.60
C PRO A 137 -17.22 -4.02 8.24
N ALA A 138 -18.39 -4.16 8.85
CA ALA A 138 -18.90 -5.44 9.31
C ALA A 138 -19.14 -6.42 8.15
#